data_AF-A0A922X8P3-F1
#
_entry.id   AF-A0A922X8P3-F1
#
_cell.length_a   1.000
_cell.length_b   1.000
_cell.length_c   1.000
_cell.angle_alpha   90.00
_cell.angle_beta   90.00
_cell.angle_gamma   90.00
#
_symmetry.space_group_name_H-M   'P 1'
#
loop_
_entity.id
_entity.type
_entity.pdbx_description
1 polymer ?
#
loop_
_entity_poly.entity_id
_entity_poly.type
_entity_poly.pdbx_seq_one_letter_code
_entity_poly.pdbx_strand_id
1 'polypeptide(L)'
;MAKRDNHYEAAFEAYLQARQIAYVAVDEARRSRIAAGSLKNVDFLVSPADGVTLLVDVKGRRFPSGVSHPQYWRNWSTWDDLRSLARWQEQLGSGSLALFGFIFHVVGDRSPVPPDDLFWFRGQRYAMLAVRAADYIRFARPLSAKWETVSMPAPLFRQAAIPFDELLPRSVAALTT
;
A
#
# COMPACT_ATOMS: atom_id res chain seq x y z
N MET A 1 14.13 -14.70 -1.05
CA MET A 1 14.06 -13.68 -2.13
C MET A 1 12.59 -13.48 -2.36
N ALA A 2 12.05 -12.29 -2.06
CA ALA A 2 10.63 -12.00 -2.20
C ALA A 2 10.15 -12.43 -3.60
N LYS A 3 8.97 -13.06 -3.69
CA LYS A 3 8.44 -13.57 -4.96
C LYS A 3 8.16 -12.40 -5.90
N ARG A 4 9.08 -12.18 -6.86
CA ARG A 4 9.05 -11.11 -7.88
C ARG A 4 7.91 -11.21 -8.90
N ASP A 5 6.91 -12.08 -8.68
CA ASP A 5 5.83 -12.36 -9.63
C ASP A 5 4.62 -11.44 -9.45
N ASN A 6 4.49 -10.76 -8.30
CA ASN A 6 3.44 -9.77 -8.11
C ASN A 6 3.82 -8.45 -8.79
N HIS A 7 3.22 -8.17 -9.95
CA HIS A 7 3.53 -6.95 -10.72
C HIS A 7 3.21 -5.65 -9.98
N TYR A 8 2.31 -5.68 -9.00
CA TYR A 8 1.97 -4.49 -8.19
C TYR A 8 3.07 -4.17 -7.18
N GLU A 9 3.62 -5.19 -6.49
CA GLU A 9 4.79 -5.01 -5.63
C GLU A 9 6.01 -4.58 -6.46
N ALA A 10 6.21 -5.17 -7.65
CA ALA A 10 7.28 -4.76 -8.55
C ALA A 10 7.14 -3.31 -9.03
N ALA A 11 5.92 -2.86 -9.33
CA ALA A 11 5.63 -1.47 -9.69
C ALA A 11 5.88 -0.52 -8.52
N PHE A 12 5.48 -0.93 -7.30
CA PHE A 12 5.74 -0.15 -6.09
C PHE A 12 7.23 -0.07 -5.74
N GLU A 13 7.96 -1.17 -5.88
CA GLU A 13 9.41 -1.21 -5.70
C GLU A 13 10.11 -0.27 -6.69
N ALA A 14 9.76 -0.34 -7.99
CA ALA A 14 10.31 0.55 -9.00
C ALA A 14 9.95 2.03 -8.73
N TYR A 15 8.78 2.29 -8.17
CA TYR A 15 8.36 3.63 -7.74
C TYR A 15 9.25 4.18 -6.63
N LEU A 16 9.59 3.35 -5.63
CA LEU A 16 10.52 3.72 -4.55
C LEU A 16 11.95 3.94 -5.08
N GLN A 17 12.42 3.06 -5.96
CA GLN A 17 13.74 3.17 -6.61
C GLN A 17 13.87 4.46 -7.42
N ALA A 18 12.85 4.80 -8.22
CA ALA A 18 12.85 6.02 -9.04
C ALA A 18 12.91 7.30 -8.20
N ARG A 19 12.43 7.25 -6.96
CA ARG A 19 12.48 8.34 -5.98
C ARG A 19 13.69 8.29 -5.07
N GLN A 20 14.58 7.30 -5.26
CA GLN A 20 15.77 7.06 -4.46
C GLN A 20 15.45 6.92 -2.96
N ILE A 21 14.30 6.35 -2.63
CA ILE A 21 13.89 6.10 -1.24
C ILE A 21 14.52 4.79 -0.75
N ALA A 22 15.08 4.80 0.46
CA ALA A 22 15.59 3.59 1.08
C ALA A 22 14.44 2.66 1.50
N TYR A 23 14.54 1.38 1.16
CA TYR A 23 13.53 0.38 1.51
C TYR A 23 14.15 -1.01 1.68
N VAL A 24 13.41 -1.88 2.38
CA VAL A 24 13.66 -3.32 2.48
C VAL A 24 12.41 -4.04 2.00
N ALA A 25 12.51 -4.79 0.90
CA ALA A 25 11.49 -5.74 0.48
C ALA A 25 11.60 -7.02 1.33
N VAL A 26 10.49 -7.49 1.87
CA VAL A 26 10.46 -8.63 2.78
C VAL A 26 9.93 -9.86 2.06
N ASP A 27 10.46 -11.02 2.44
CA ASP A 27 9.99 -12.30 1.91
C ASP A 27 8.68 -12.72 2.61
N GLU A 28 7.53 -12.46 1.97
CA GLU A 28 6.19 -12.77 2.48
C GLU A 28 5.92 -14.26 2.69
N ALA A 29 6.71 -15.16 2.07
CA ALA A 29 6.60 -16.59 2.33
C ALA A 29 7.07 -16.96 3.74
N ARG A 30 7.71 -16.02 4.45
CA ARG A 30 8.16 -16.17 5.83
C ARG A 30 7.23 -15.38 6.75
N ARG A 31 7.04 -15.91 7.96
CA ARG A 31 6.32 -15.25 9.04
C ARG A 31 7.26 -15.01 10.21
N SER A 32 7.17 -13.84 10.84
CA SER A 32 7.90 -13.54 12.07
C SER A 32 7.31 -14.31 13.24
N ARG A 33 8.18 -14.81 14.13
CA ARG A 33 7.77 -15.48 15.37
C ARG A 33 7.77 -14.48 16.51
N ILE A 34 6.67 -14.41 17.23
CA ILE A 34 6.45 -13.51 18.36
C ILE A 34 5.90 -14.32 19.54
N ALA A 35 5.94 -13.77 20.76
CA ALA A 35 5.44 -14.50 21.94
C ALA A 35 3.97 -14.96 21.79
N ALA A 36 3.16 -14.18 21.05
CA ALA A 36 1.75 -14.48 20.77
C ALA A 36 1.52 -15.40 19.54
N GLY A 37 2.56 -15.94 18.91
CA GLY A 37 2.45 -16.85 17.77
C GLY A 37 3.24 -16.42 16.53
N SER A 38 2.62 -16.50 15.34
CA SER A 38 3.25 -16.11 14.08
C SER A 38 2.56 -14.90 13.44
N LEU A 39 3.36 -13.98 12.94
CA LEU A 39 2.91 -12.72 12.36
C LEU A 39 3.21 -12.71 10.86
N LYS A 40 2.21 -12.35 10.03
CA LYS A 40 2.45 -12.14 8.60
C LYS A 40 3.45 -11.01 8.45
N ASN A 41 4.47 -11.19 7.63
CA ASN A 41 5.38 -10.10 7.31
C ASN A 41 4.66 -9.02 6.50
N VAL A 42 5.06 -7.76 6.70
CA VAL A 42 4.73 -6.68 5.76
C VAL A 42 5.55 -6.87 4.48
N ASP A 43 5.11 -6.30 3.38
CA ASP A 43 5.75 -6.50 2.08
C ASP A 43 7.00 -5.60 1.96
N PHE A 44 6.92 -4.39 2.52
CA PHE A 44 8.02 -3.42 2.53
C PHE A 44 8.17 -2.72 3.89
N LEU A 45 9.43 -2.50 4.30
CA LEU A 45 9.79 -1.44 5.23
C LEU A 45 10.38 -0.31 4.39
N VAL A 46 9.80 0.88 4.46
CA VAL A 46 10.27 2.06 3.72
C VAL A 46 10.75 3.10 4.73
N SER A 47 11.99 3.55 4.60
CA SER A 47 12.59 4.54 5.47
C SER A 47 12.75 5.85 4.72
N PRO A 48 11.78 6.79 4.82
CA PRO A 48 12.04 8.17 4.43
C PRO A 48 13.19 8.70 5.31
N ALA A 49 14.21 9.31 4.71
CA ALA A 49 15.54 9.54 5.31
C ALA A 49 15.53 10.18 6.72
N ASP A 50 14.51 10.98 7.06
CA ASP A 50 14.38 11.69 8.34
C ASP A 50 13.03 11.42 9.06
N GLY A 51 12.31 10.36 8.67
CA GLY A 51 10.93 10.11 9.10
C GLY A 51 10.70 8.81 9.86
N VAL A 52 9.43 8.55 10.16
CA VAL A 52 8.98 7.26 10.69
C VAL A 52 9.19 6.14 9.68
N THR A 53 9.54 4.94 10.14
CA THR A 53 9.61 3.76 9.26
C THR A 53 8.20 3.39 8.82
N LEU A 54 7.95 3.44 7.53
CA LEU A 54 6.68 3.06 6.94
C LEU A 54 6.63 1.54 6.77
N LEU A 55 5.63 0.91 7.37
CA LEU A 55 5.37 -0.53 7.26
C LEU A 55 4.26 -0.70 6.23
N VAL A 56 4.59 -1.20 5.05
CA VAL A 56 3.67 -1.19 3.89
C VAL A 56 3.27 -2.62 3.52
N ASP A 57 1.96 -2.86 3.51
CA ASP A 57 1.35 -4.04 2.92
C ASP A 57 0.61 -3.62 1.63
N VAL A 58 1.07 -4.14 0.50
CA VAL A 58 0.70 -3.78 -0.87
C VAL A 58 -0.61 -4.47 -1.26
N LYS A 59 -1.58 -3.66 -1.70
CA LYS A 59 -2.86 -4.09 -2.24
C LYS A 59 -3.00 -3.67 -3.69
N GLY A 60 -2.59 -4.58 -4.58
CA GLY A 60 -2.70 -4.42 -6.02
C GLY A 60 -4.12 -4.55 -6.57
N ARG A 61 -4.62 -3.56 -7.31
CA ARG A 61 -5.99 -3.56 -7.85
C ARG A 61 -6.00 -2.99 -9.27
N ARG A 62 -6.83 -3.53 -10.16
CA ARG A 62 -7.12 -2.86 -11.43
C ARG A 62 -8.10 -1.72 -11.21
N PHE A 63 -7.96 -0.64 -11.98
CA PHE A 63 -8.84 0.51 -11.97
C PHE A 63 -9.25 0.89 -13.41
N PRO A 64 -10.52 0.67 -13.80
CA PRO A 64 -11.53 -0.13 -13.09
C PRO A 64 -11.15 -1.61 -13.01
N SER A 65 -11.82 -2.32 -12.11
CA SER A 65 -11.89 -3.80 -12.08
C SER A 65 -13.20 -4.30 -12.70
N GLY A 66 -13.32 -5.60 -12.99
CA GLY A 66 -14.51 -6.17 -13.64
C GLY A 66 -14.49 -6.02 -15.17
N VAL A 67 -15.03 -7.02 -15.88
CA VAL A 67 -15.00 -7.08 -17.36
C VAL A 67 -16.26 -6.46 -17.96
N SER A 68 -17.45 -6.91 -17.55
CA SER A 68 -18.73 -6.42 -18.08
C SER A 68 -19.25 -5.17 -17.37
N HIS A 69 -18.97 -5.02 -16.07
CA HIS A 69 -19.39 -3.89 -15.25
C HIS A 69 -18.18 -3.30 -14.52
N PRO A 70 -17.66 -2.15 -15.00
CA PRO A 70 -16.52 -1.46 -14.38
C PRO A 70 -16.78 -1.11 -12.91
N GLN A 71 -15.93 -1.58 -12.02
CA GLN A 71 -15.97 -1.33 -10.58
C GLN A 71 -14.72 -0.55 -10.17
N TYR A 72 -14.95 0.68 -9.71
CA TYR A 72 -13.91 1.59 -9.24
C TYR A 72 -13.73 1.48 -7.73
N TRP A 73 -12.55 1.86 -7.24
CA TRP A 73 -12.26 1.96 -5.79
C TRP A 73 -12.40 0.64 -5.00
N ARG A 74 -12.25 -0.51 -5.66
CA ARG A 74 -12.13 -1.79 -4.94
C ARG A 74 -10.89 -1.73 -4.04
N ASN A 75 -11.11 -1.85 -2.74
CA ASN A 75 -10.07 -1.62 -1.74
C ASN A 75 -10.01 -2.72 -0.68
N TRP A 76 -10.54 -3.91 -0.97
CA TRP A 76 -10.65 -4.96 0.05
C TRP A 76 -9.28 -5.41 0.57
N SER A 77 -9.25 -5.94 1.79
CA SER A 77 -8.09 -6.56 2.44
C SER A 77 -8.57 -7.77 3.25
N THR A 78 -7.69 -8.50 3.92
CA THR A 78 -8.09 -9.57 4.85
C THR A 78 -8.03 -9.12 6.30
N TRP A 79 -8.78 -9.76 7.18
CA TRP A 79 -8.63 -9.54 8.62
C TRP A 79 -7.22 -9.87 9.13
N ASP A 80 -6.54 -10.87 8.56
CA ASP A 80 -5.16 -11.22 8.93
C ASP A 80 -4.19 -10.10 8.58
N ASP A 81 -4.34 -9.46 7.41
CA ASP A 81 -3.52 -8.30 7.03
C ASP A 81 -3.71 -7.15 8.03
N LEU A 82 -4.96 -6.79 8.35
CA LEU A 82 -5.26 -5.70 9.29
C LEU A 82 -4.65 -5.97 10.67
N ARG A 83 -4.85 -7.17 11.20
CA ARG A 83 -4.32 -7.56 12.51
C ARG A 83 -2.79 -7.61 12.49
N SER A 84 -2.20 -8.22 11.46
CA SER A 84 -0.75 -8.39 11.39
C SER A 84 -0.04 -7.05 11.27
N LEU A 85 -0.56 -6.15 10.43
CA LEU A 85 0.00 -4.83 10.22
C LEU A 85 -0.11 -3.95 11.49
N ALA A 86 -1.25 -4.01 12.20
CA ALA A 86 -1.40 -3.33 13.49
C ALA A 86 -0.40 -3.85 14.54
N ARG A 87 -0.25 -5.17 14.65
CA ARG A 87 0.71 -5.81 15.58
C ARG A 87 2.16 -5.47 15.26
N TRP A 88 2.52 -5.34 13.97
CA TRP A 88 3.85 -4.88 13.60
C TRP A 88 4.14 -3.47 14.10
N GLN A 89 3.21 -2.53 13.93
CA GLN A 89 3.37 -1.18 14.45
C GLN A 89 3.46 -1.16 15.98
N GLU A 90 2.66 -1.97 16.68
CA GLU A 90 2.76 -2.12 18.14
C GLU A 90 4.14 -2.60 18.59
N GLN A 91 4.75 -3.54 17.85
CA GLN A 91 6.07 -4.09 18.21
C GLN A 91 7.24 -3.16 17.89
N LEU A 92 7.16 -2.41 16.79
CA LEU A 92 8.20 -1.46 16.39
C LEU A 92 8.03 -0.08 17.07
N GLY A 93 6.86 0.18 17.65
CA GLY A 93 6.58 1.36 18.44
C GLY A 93 6.36 2.62 17.61
N SER A 94 6.41 3.77 18.28
CA SER A 94 6.07 5.09 17.73
C SER A 94 6.99 5.59 16.61
N GLY A 95 8.15 4.96 16.41
CA GLY A 95 9.04 5.19 15.27
C GLY A 95 8.55 4.56 13.96
N SER A 96 7.35 3.96 13.94
CA SER A 96 6.80 3.26 12.79
C SER A 96 5.36 3.66 12.47
N LEU A 97 4.99 3.59 11.19
CA LEU A 97 3.64 3.86 10.69
C LEU A 97 3.17 2.74 9.75
N ALA A 98 2.11 2.05 10.15
CA ALA A 98 1.46 0.98 9.39
C ALA A 98 0.52 1.53 8.31
N LEU A 99 0.75 1.09 7.07
CA LEU A 99 0.04 1.55 5.88
C LEU A 99 -0.39 0.38 5.01
N PHE A 100 -1.59 0.49 4.45
CA PHE A 100 -1.91 -0.22 3.21
C PHE A 100 -1.46 0.63 2.02
N GLY A 101 -0.60 0.06 1.17
CA GLY A 101 -0.22 0.63 -0.12
C GLY A 101 -1.16 0.15 -1.22
N PHE A 102 -2.17 0.94 -1.58
CA PHE A 102 -3.08 0.60 -2.67
C PHE A 102 -2.47 1.00 -4.01
N ILE A 103 -2.08 -0.02 -4.79
CA ILE A 103 -1.43 0.13 -6.08
C ILE A 103 -2.46 -0.13 -7.17
N PHE A 104 -3.02 0.94 -7.73
CA PHE A 104 -4.06 0.85 -8.74
C PHE A 104 -3.45 0.83 -10.14
N HIS A 105 -3.53 -0.31 -10.83
CA HIS A 105 -3.23 -0.41 -12.26
C HIS A 105 -4.34 0.22 -13.09
N VAL A 106 -4.07 1.38 -13.67
CA VAL A 106 -5.04 2.19 -14.41
C VAL A 106 -5.15 1.67 -15.85
N VAL A 107 -6.22 0.93 -16.11
CA VAL A 107 -6.51 0.27 -17.40
C VAL A 107 -7.63 0.94 -18.20
N GLY A 108 -8.38 1.85 -17.58
CA GLY A 108 -9.43 2.63 -18.24
C GLY A 108 -9.11 4.12 -18.33
N ASP A 109 -10.12 4.90 -18.68
CA ASP A 109 -10.01 6.34 -18.93
C ASP A 109 -10.11 7.18 -17.66
N ARG A 110 -10.58 6.58 -16.56
CA ARG A 110 -10.63 7.22 -15.23
C ARG A 110 -9.40 6.84 -14.42
N SER A 111 -8.95 7.78 -13.59
CA SER A 111 -7.81 7.60 -12.70
C SER A 111 -8.19 7.97 -11.26
N PRO A 112 -7.62 7.29 -10.23
CA PRO A 112 -7.81 7.68 -8.84
C PRO A 112 -6.97 8.91 -8.43
N VAL A 113 -6.00 9.32 -9.26
CA VAL A 113 -5.12 10.48 -9.07
C VAL A 113 -5.02 11.29 -10.39
N PRO A 114 -4.59 12.56 -10.36
CA PRO A 114 -4.26 13.34 -11.56
C PRO A 114 -3.31 12.60 -12.52
N PRO A 115 -3.36 12.86 -13.84
CA PRO A 115 -2.50 12.19 -14.82
C PRO A 115 -1.00 12.33 -14.53
N ASP A 116 -0.55 13.48 -14.04
CA ASP A 116 0.86 13.76 -13.75
C ASP A 116 1.37 12.99 -12.52
N ASP A 117 0.46 12.51 -11.67
CA ASP A 117 0.78 11.70 -10.49
C ASP A 117 0.80 10.19 -10.80
N LEU A 118 0.56 9.80 -12.05
CA LEU A 118 0.63 8.40 -12.47
C LEU A 118 2.08 7.96 -12.66
N PHE A 119 2.42 6.82 -12.07
CA PHE A 119 3.70 6.16 -12.26
C PHE A 119 3.66 5.20 -13.45
N TRP A 120 4.63 5.34 -14.36
CA TRP A 120 4.79 4.45 -15.50
C TRP A 120 5.78 3.33 -15.17
N PHE A 121 5.34 2.08 -15.32
CA PHE A 121 6.18 0.91 -15.12
C PHE A 121 5.84 -0.17 -16.15
N ARG A 122 6.86 -0.64 -16.88
CA ARG A 122 6.72 -1.69 -17.92
C ARG A 122 5.58 -1.42 -18.92
N GLY A 123 5.45 -0.16 -19.36
CA GLY A 123 4.42 0.28 -20.31
C GLY A 123 2.99 0.36 -19.73
N GLN A 124 2.84 0.24 -18.42
CA GLN A 124 1.55 0.33 -17.71
C GLN A 124 1.54 1.54 -16.76
N ARG A 125 0.35 2.05 -16.44
CA ARG A 125 0.13 3.21 -15.56
C ARG A 125 -0.37 2.76 -14.20
N TYR A 126 0.21 3.31 -13.14
CA TYR A 126 -0.14 2.98 -11.77
C TYR A 126 -0.37 4.24 -10.95
N ALA A 127 -1.39 4.23 -10.10
CA ALA A 127 -1.55 5.22 -9.05
C ALA A 127 -1.12 4.61 -7.71
N MET A 128 -0.25 5.31 -6.98
CA MET A 128 0.24 4.90 -5.67
C MET A 128 -0.49 5.66 -4.59
N LEU A 129 -1.39 4.99 -3.87
CA LEU A 129 -2.12 5.57 -2.74
C LEU A 129 -1.77 4.84 -1.45
N ALA A 130 -1.78 5.57 -0.34
CA ALA A 130 -1.59 5.02 1.00
C ALA A 130 -2.82 5.27 1.87
N VAL A 131 -3.15 4.32 2.73
CA VAL A 131 -4.13 4.50 3.82
C VAL A 131 -3.52 4.01 5.12
N ARG A 132 -3.56 4.81 6.18
CA ARG A 132 -3.14 4.38 7.52
C ARG A 132 -3.97 3.20 7.98
N ALA A 133 -3.31 2.16 8.49
CA ALA A 133 -3.99 0.95 8.97
C ALA A 133 -5.02 1.29 10.05
N ALA A 134 -4.73 2.25 10.94
CA ALA A 134 -5.64 2.69 11.98
C ALA A 134 -6.95 3.28 11.41
N ASP A 135 -6.87 4.14 10.39
CA ASP A 135 -8.06 4.67 9.71
C ASP A 135 -8.81 3.56 8.97
N TYR A 136 -8.07 2.64 8.34
CA TYR A 136 -8.66 1.48 7.67
C TYR A 136 -9.45 0.60 8.63
N ILE A 137 -8.87 0.23 9.76
CA ILE A 137 -9.50 -0.59 10.80
C ILE A 137 -10.78 0.07 11.33
N ARG A 138 -10.76 1.39 11.56
CA ARG A 138 -11.91 2.13 12.11
C ARG A 138 -13.16 2.03 11.24
N PHE A 139 -13.00 2.08 9.91
CA PHE A 139 -14.11 2.17 8.97
C PHE A 139 -14.33 0.90 8.14
N ALA A 140 -13.45 -0.10 8.25
CA ALA A 140 -13.61 -1.38 7.58
C ALA A 140 -14.95 -2.05 7.93
N ARG A 141 -15.52 -2.70 6.94
CA ARG A 141 -16.72 -3.53 7.06
C ARG A 141 -16.44 -4.91 6.48
N PRO A 142 -17.01 -5.99 7.06
CA PRO A 142 -16.94 -7.31 6.46
C PRO A 142 -17.43 -7.28 5.01
N LEU A 143 -16.64 -7.84 4.09
CA LEU A 143 -16.98 -8.00 2.68
C LEU A 143 -17.38 -9.44 2.39
N SER A 144 -16.62 -10.41 2.92
CA SER A 144 -16.93 -11.83 2.81
C SER A 144 -16.45 -12.58 4.04
N ALA A 145 -17.36 -13.26 4.72
CA ALA A 145 -17.03 -14.12 5.85
C ALA A 145 -16.19 -15.34 5.41
N LYS A 146 -16.54 -15.96 4.28
CA LYS A 146 -15.84 -17.15 3.75
C LYS A 146 -14.35 -16.89 3.47
N TRP A 147 -14.05 -15.71 2.93
CA TRP A 147 -12.68 -15.33 2.58
C TRP A 147 -12.03 -14.44 3.64
N GLU A 148 -12.71 -14.20 4.76
CA GLU A 148 -12.29 -13.31 5.84
C GLU A 148 -11.83 -11.93 5.34
N THR A 149 -12.50 -11.44 4.30
CA THR A 149 -12.17 -10.14 3.68
C THR A 149 -13.02 -9.01 4.26
N VAL A 150 -12.41 -7.84 4.29
CA VAL A 150 -13.02 -6.57 4.66
C VAL A 150 -12.83 -5.54 3.56
N SER A 151 -13.65 -4.51 3.55
CA SER A 151 -13.47 -3.33 2.71
C SER A 151 -13.88 -2.07 3.45
N MET A 152 -13.20 -0.95 3.19
CA MET A 152 -13.69 0.35 3.62
C MET A 152 -14.72 0.89 2.60
N PRO A 153 -15.84 1.51 3.01
CA PRO A 153 -16.74 2.19 2.09
C PRO A 153 -16.00 3.20 1.20
N ALA A 154 -16.26 3.17 -0.11
CA ALA A 154 -15.49 3.95 -1.09
C ALA A 154 -15.43 5.48 -0.81
N PRO A 155 -16.49 6.16 -0.34
CA PRO A 155 -16.39 7.57 0.01
C PRO A 155 -15.40 7.85 1.15
N LEU A 156 -15.42 7.01 2.20
CA LEU A 156 -14.48 7.12 3.32
C LEU A 156 -13.06 6.77 2.89
N PHE A 157 -12.92 5.76 2.03
CA PHE A 157 -11.61 5.38 1.47
C PHE A 157 -10.98 6.52 0.71
N ARG A 158 -11.75 7.21 -0.13
CA ARG A 158 -11.26 8.37 -0.90
C ARG A 158 -10.89 9.56 -0.02
N GLN A 159 -11.48 9.68 1.16
CA GLN A 159 -11.11 10.71 2.14
C GLN A 159 -9.86 10.32 2.94
N ALA A 160 -9.67 9.03 3.21
CA ALA A 160 -8.54 8.52 3.98
C ALA A 160 -7.29 8.25 3.13
N ALA A 161 -7.46 8.01 1.83
CA ALA A 161 -6.37 7.73 0.90
C ALA A 161 -5.67 9.01 0.48
N ILE A 162 -4.34 9.00 0.59
CA ILE A 162 -3.46 10.07 0.12
C ILE A 162 -2.47 9.53 -0.92
N PRO A 163 -2.00 10.34 -1.88
CA PRO A 163 -0.85 10.02 -2.71
C PRO A 163 0.33 9.56 -1.85
N PHE A 164 0.98 8.46 -2.24
CA PHE A 164 2.11 7.93 -1.46
C PHE A 164 3.27 8.94 -1.36
N ASP A 165 3.41 9.82 -2.36
CA ASP A 165 4.39 10.91 -2.37
C ASP A 165 4.25 11.88 -1.20
N GLU A 166 3.04 12.06 -0.65
CA GLU A 166 2.83 12.93 0.51
C GLU A 166 3.47 12.37 1.80
N LEU A 167 3.82 11.08 1.81
CA LEU A 167 4.49 10.40 2.92
C LEU A 167 6.02 10.35 2.75
N LEU A 168 6.53 10.78 1.59
CA LEU A 168 7.94 10.74 1.26
C LEU A 168 8.61 12.10 1.48
N PRO A 169 9.93 12.15 1.71
CA PRO A 169 10.64 13.42 1.81
C PRO A 169 10.51 14.16 0.48
N ARG A 170 10.29 15.49 0.54
CA ARG A 170 10.34 16.32 -0.67
C ARG A 170 11.78 16.32 -1.19
N SER A 171 11.95 16.04 -2.48
CA SER A 171 13.27 16.13 -3.11
C SER A 171 13.83 17.54 -2.97
N VAL A 172 15.06 17.66 -2.44
CA VAL A 172 15.76 18.94 -2.21
C VAL A 172 16.25 19.61 -3.53
N ALA A 173 15.99 18.99 -4.68
CA ALA A 173 16.46 19.46 -5.99
C ALA A 173 15.82 20.78 -6.50
N ALA A 174 14.91 21.41 -5.74
CA ALA A 174 14.25 22.66 -6.13
C ALA A 174 14.82 23.93 -5.46
N LEU A 175 15.92 23.83 -4.69
CA LEU A 175 16.51 25.00 -3.98
C LEU A 175 17.76 25.58 -4.65
N THR A 176 18.05 25.19 -5.89
CA THR A 176 19.11 25.83 -6.70
C THR A 176 18.53 26.37 -8.00
N THR A 177 18.00 27.59 -7.93
CA THR A 177 17.94 28.53 -9.06
C THR A 177 18.21 29.93 -8.51
#